data_AF-A0A7Y8GVK7-F1
#
_entry.id   AF-A0A7Y8GVK7-F1
#
_cell.length_a   1.000
_cell.length_b   1.000
_cell.length_c   1.000
_cell.angle_alpha   90.00
_cell.angle_beta   90.00
_cell.angle_gamma   90.00
#
_symmetry.space_group_name_H-M   'P 1'
#
loop_
_entity.id
_entity.type
_entity.pdbx_description
1 polymer ?
#
loop_
_entity_poly.entity_id
_entity_poly.type
_entity_poly.pdbx_seq_one_letter_code
_entity_poly.pdbx_strand_id
1 'polypeptide(L)'
;MNTHNPDFVTVDMRGLKAALVAHAQARRESVSVLVRRAVAHEIGQAESLPPPITGSESIAPLRQSQIKLSIRLTASEAEKLAAGARAAGLSRGAYLAGLVAGIPALTTDANRTELLSVLTTSNAQLSDLSRNIHTLTRLLIQSNVQKALVYRDMLDTLYGDIHRHLTQAAALMADLRPRGSSTETIPRPSR
;
A
#
# COMPACT_ATOMS: atom_id res chain seq x y z
N MET A 1 16.26 -10.75 12.91
CA MET A 1 16.37 -11.10 14.35
C MET A 1 16.45 -9.81 15.15
N ASN A 2 15.84 -9.76 16.34
CA ASN A 2 15.46 -8.59 17.17
C ASN A 2 14.06 -8.01 16.90
N THR A 3 13.04 -8.85 17.06
CA THR A 3 11.68 -8.38 17.37
C THR A 3 11.67 -7.89 18.81
N HIS A 4 12.04 -6.63 19.04
CA HIS A 4 11.74 -5.95 20.29
C HIS A 4 10.21 -5.91 20.39
N ASN A 5 9.62 -6.83 21.16
CA ASN A 5 8.20 -6.74 21.49
C ASN A 5 8.09 -5.56 22.46
N PRO A 6 7.46 -4.44 22.08
CA PRO A 6 7.37 -3.31 22.98
C PRO A 6 6.41 -3.67 24.12
N ASP A 7 6.89 -3.56 25.35
CA ASP A 7 6.14 -3.91 26.56
C ASP A 7 5.10 -2.81 26.84
N PHE A 8 3.88 -3.02 26.34
CA PHE A 8 2.78 -2.05 26.45
C PHE A 8 1.63 -2.63 27.26
N VAL A 9 1.21 -1.89 28.29
CA VAL A 9 0.01 -2.18 29.07
C VAL A 9 -1.07 -1.16 28.71
N THR A 10 -2.29 -1.62 28.40
CA THR A 10 -3.45 -0.74 28.25
C THR A 10 -4.18 -0.66 29.58
N VAL A 11 -4.25 0.53 30.15
CA VAL A 11 -4.88 0.79 31.45
C VAL A 11 -6.13 1.64 31.26
N ASP A 12 -7.25 1.22 31.85
CA ASP A 12 -8.43 2.09 31.96
C ASP A 12 -8.20 3.12 33.07
N MET A 13 -8.11 4.39 32.67
CA MET A 13 -7.82 5.50 33.58
C MET A 13 -9.03 5.99 34.36
N ARG A 14 -10.25 5.50 34.09
CA ARG A 14 -11.50 5.82 34.82
C ARG A 14 -11.67 7.31 35.20
N GLY A 15 -11.32 8.22 34.29
CA GLY A 15 -11.42 9.69 34.49
C GLY A 15 -10.12 10.43 34.83
N LEU A 16 -9.05 9.73 35.20
CA LEU A 16 -7.76 10.34 35.60
C LEU A 16 -6.90 10.82 34.43
N LYS A 17 -7.28 10.50 33.18
CA LYS A 17 -6.47 10.78 31.98
C LYS A 17 -6.12 12.25 31.83
N ALA A 18 -7.09 13.15 32.01
CA ALA A 18 -6.88 14.59 31.82
C ALA A 18 -5.91 15.17 32.86
N ALA A 19 -6.10 14.79 34.14
CA ALA A 19 -5.22 15.19 35.23
C ALA A 19 -3.78 14.66 35.01
N LEU A 20 -3.64 13.41 34.59
CA LEU A 20 -2.35 12.80 34.29
C LEU A 20 -1.60 13.53 33.16
N VAL A 21 -2.30 13.88 32.07
CA VAL A 21 -1.72 14.62 30.95
C VAL A 21 -1.29 16.02 31.39
N ALA A 22 -2.13 16.74 32.13
CA ALA A 22 -1.80 18.05 32.67
C ALA A 22 -0.57 18.01 33.60
N HIS A 23 -0.49 16.96 34.43
CA HIS A 23 0.63 16.75 35.36
C HIS A 23 1.96 16.47 34.64
N ALA A 24 1.91 15.72 33.54
CA ALA A 24 3.08 15.45 32.70
C ALA A 24 3.54 16.72 31.96
N GLN A 25 2.59 17.50 31.43
CA GLN A 25 2.87 18.79 30.77
C GLN A 25 3.50 19.82 31.72
N ALA A 26 2.97 19.94 32.94
CA ALA A 26 3.52 20.84 33.96
C ALA A 26 4.99 20.53 34.31
N ARG A 27 5.39 19.26 34.22
CA ARG A 27 6.77 18.80 34.44
C ARG A 27 7.62 18.69 33.17
N ARG A 28 7.06 19.01 31.99
CA ARG A 28 7.70 18.82 30.67
C ARG A 28 8.20 17.38 30.45
N GLU A 29 7.51 16.40 31.03
CA GLU A 29 7.81 14.98 30.87
C GLU A 29 6.74 14.31 29.99
N SER A 30 7.08 13.16 29.39
CA SER A 30 6.06 12.36 28.69
C SER A 30 5.17 11.62 29.70
N VAL A 31 3.90 11.44 29.36
CA VAL A 31 2.95 10.65 30.17
C VAL A 31 3.49 9.24 30.44
N SER A 32 4.16 8.62 29.46
CA SER A 32 4.74 7.29 29.62
C SER A 32 5.89 7.24 30.62
N VAL A 33 6.72 8.28 30.72
CA VAL A 33 7.80 8.39 31.72
C VAL A 33 7.18 8.49 33.11
N LEU A 34 6.18 9.36 33.26
CA LEU A 34 5.50 9.58 34.54
C LEU A 34 4.76 8.32 35.02
N VAL A 35 4.06 7.63 34.13
CA VAL A 35 3.38 6.36 34.43
C VAL A 35 4.38 5.26 34.77
N ARG A 36 5.49 5.14 34.03
CA ARG A 36 6.51 4.13 34.31
C ARG A 36 7.17 4.35 35.67
N ARG A 37 7.46 5.60 36.03
CA ARG A 37 8.00 5.95 37.34
C ARG A 37 7.03 5.63 38.48
N ALA A 38 5.76 5.99 38.32
CA ALA A 38 4.72 5.65 39.28
C ALA A 38 4.57 4.14 39.45
N VAL A 39 4.53 3.39 38.34
CA VAL A 39 4.46 1.91 38.38
C VAL A 39 5.70 1.30 39.03
N ALA A 40 6.90 1.76 38.69
CA ALA A 40 8.16 1.28 39.27
C ALA A 40 8.21 1.52 40.79
N HIS A 41 7.74 2.70 41.24
CA HIS A 41 7.63 3.03 42.65
C HIS A 41 6.69 2.09 43.40
N GLU A 42 5.49 1.84 42.86
CA GLU A 42 4.48 0.97 43.48
C GLU A 42 4.90 -0.51 43.55
N ILE A 43 5.70 -0.98 42.58
CA ILE A 43 6.21 -2.36 42.57
C ILE A 43 7.56 -2.52 43.27
N GLY A 44 8.07 -1.47 43.94
CA GLY A 44 9.31 -1.50 44.70
C GLY A 44 10.59 -1.60 43.87
N GLN A 45 10.55 -1.25 42.57
CA GLN A 45 11.74 -1.17 41.74
C GLN A 45 12.37 0.24 41.81
N ALA A 46 13.64 0.30 42.24
CA ALA A 46 14.42 1.53 42.19
C ALA A 46 14.66 1.96 40.73
N GLU A 47 14.43 3.24 40.44
CA GLU A 47 14.46 3.84 39.11
C GLU A 47 15.84 3.69 38.43
N SER A 48 15.96 2.76 37.48
CA SER A 48 17.08 2.77 36.53
C SER A 48 16.65 3.56 35.30
N LEU A 49 17.01 4.84 35.25
CA LEU A 49 16.81 5.68 34.06
C LEU A 49 17.79 5.25 32.95
N PRO A 50 17.32 4.79 31.77
CA PRO A 50 18.14 4.88 30.57
C PRO A 50 18.25 6.35 30.15
N PRO A 51 19.38 6.80 29.58
CA PRO A 51 19.55 8.19 29.18
C PRO A 51 18.52 8.58 28.10
N PRO A 52 18.16 9.87 28.02
CA PRO A 52 17.28 10.37 26.97
C PRO A 52 17.98 10.17 25.62
N ILE A 53 17.37 9.39 24.73
CA ILE A 53 17.80 9.33 23.33
C ILE A 53 17.37 10.66 22.69
N THR A 54 18.26 11.65 22.76
CA THR A 54 18.18 12.87 21.97
C THR A 54 18.38 12.54 20.50
N GLY A 55 17.41 12.95 19.68
CA GLY A 55 17.60 13.32 18.28
C GLY A 55 18.05 12.21 17.33
N SER A 56 17.08 11.58 16.65
CA SER A 56 17.31 11.19 15.26
C SER A 56 16.39 12.05 14.41
N GLU A 57 16.93 13.18 13.94
CA GLU A 57 16.37 13.93 12.82
C GLU A 57 16.43 13.05 11.58
N SER A 58 15.41 12.23 11.40
CA SER A 58 15.14 11.61 10.11
C SER A 58 14.30 12.59 9.32
N ILE A 59 14.89 13.14 8.25
CA ILE A 59 14.23 13.94 7.22
C ILE A 59 13.04 13.14 6.71
N ALA A 60 11.85 13.41 7.24
CA ALA A 60 10.64 12.69 6.89
C ALA A 60 9.89 13.46 5.79
N PRO A 61 9.45 12.78 4.71
CA PRO A 61 8.51 13.37 3.76
C PRO A 61 7.25 13.81 4.52
N LEU A 62 6.54 14.86 4.07
CA LEU A 62 5.34 15.40 4.74
C LEU A 62 4.42 14.27 5.20
N ARG A 63 4.57 13.85 6.46
CA ARG A 63 3.76 12.79 7.02
C ARG A 63 2.42 13.44 7.30
N GLN A 64 1.43 13.11 6.47
CA GLN A 64 0.04 13.21 6.90
C GLN A 64 -0.03 12.63 8.31
N SER A 65 -0.58 13.39 9.25
CA SER A 65 -0.60 13.08 10.67
C SER A 65 -1.19 11.69 10.90
N GLN A 66 -0.32 10.68 11.10
CA GLN A 66 -0.75 9.31 11.34
C GLN A 66 -1.32 9.23 12.76
N ILE A 67 -2.59 8.84 12.88
CA ILE A 67 -3.26 8.65 14.17
C ILE A 67 -3.08 7.19 14.60
N LYS A 68 -2.54 6.97 15.81
CA LYS A 68 -2.46 5.64 16.40
C LYS A 68 -3.85 5.17 16.82
N LEU A 69 -4.34 4.14 16.15
CA LEU A 69 -5.64 3.51 16.44
C LEU A 69 -5.44 2.18 17.19
N SER A 70 -6.15 2.01 18.30
CA SER A 70 -6.20 0.74 19.05
C SER A 70 -7.49 -0.01 18.71
N ILE A 71 -7.36 -1.17 18.07
CA ILE A 71 -8.47 -2.03 17.64
C ILE A 71 -8.37 -3.36 18.38
N ARG A 72 -9.50 -3.90 18.85
CA ARG A 72 -9.58 -5.25 19.38
C ARG A 72 -9.97 -6.20 18.25
N LEU A 73 -9.19 -7.24 18.05
CA LEU A 73 -9.42 -8.31 17.08
C LEU A 73 -9.35 -9.65 17.81
N THR A 74 -10.09 -10.63 17.33
CA THR A 74 -9.87 -12.03 17.70
C THR A 74 -8.50 -12.49 17.15
N ALA A 75 -7.96 -13.57 17.71
CA ALA A 75 -6.67 -14.12 17.25
C ALA A 75 -6.71 -14.49 15.75
N SER A 76 -7.80 -15.10 15.29
CA SER A 76 -7.99 -15.49 13.89
C SER A 76 -8.07 -14.29 12.95
N GLU A 77 -8.71 -13.19 13.36
CA GLU A 77 -8.75 -11.94 12.58
C GLU A 77 -7.38 -11.27 12.51
N ALA A 78 -6.63 -11.25 13.61
CA ALA A 78 -5.28 -10.70 13.64
C ALA A 78 -4.31 -11.49 12.74
N GLU A 79 -4.44 -12.83 12.72
CA GLU A 79 -3.68 -13.70 11.82
C GLU A 79 -4.03 -13.45 10.35
N LYS A 80 -5.33 -13.38 10.01
CA LYS A 80 -5.78 -13.05 8.64
C LYS A 80 -5.25 -11.70 8.19
N LEU A 81 -5.32 -10.67 9.05
CA LEU A 81 -4.76 -9.35 8.75
C LEU A 81 -3.26 -9.40 8.50
N ALA A 82 -2.52 -10.15 9.32
CA ALA A 82 -1.08 -10.30 9.16
C ALA A 82 -0.68 -11.12 7.93
N ALA A 83 -1.46 -12.14 7.57
CA ALA A 83 -1.27 -12.93 6.36
C ALA A 83 -1.56 -12.09 5.11
N GLY A 84 -2.70 -11.38 5.06
CA GLY A 84 -3.07 -10.50 3.95
C GLY A 84 -2.07 -9.36 3.74
N ALA A 85 -1.64 -8.70 4.82
CA ALA A 85 -0.60 -7.66 4.73
C ALA A 85 0.72 -8.19 4.17
N ARG A 86 1.14 -9.40 4.59
CA ARG A 86 2.36 -10.05 4.06
C ARG A 86 2.22 -10.42 2.59
N ALA A 87 1.09 -11.01 2.19
CA ALA A 87 0.83 -11.37 0.79
C ALA A 87 0.83 -10.13 -0.12
N ALA A 88 0.32 -9.00 0.37
CA ALA A 88 0.33 -7.73 -0.34
C ALA A 88 1.66 -6.95 -0.26
N GLY A 89 2.65 -7.42 0.54
CA GLY A 89 3.91 -6.71 0.75
C GLY A 89 3.76 -5.38 1.52
N LEU A 90 2.70 -5.23 2.31
CA LEU A 90 2.35 -3.99 3.02
C LEU A 90 2.53 -4.12 4.53
N SER A 91 2.66 -2.98 5.22
CA SER A 91 2.51 -2.95 6.68
C SER A 91 1.06 -3.24 7.07
N ARG A 92 0.81 -3.79 8.26
CA ARG A 92 -0.55 -4.08 8.75
C ARG A 92 -1.46 -2.84 8.73
N GLY A 93 -0.93 -1.68 9.10
CA GLY A 93 -1.68 -0.41 9.07
C GLY A 93 -1.99 0.07 7.66
N ALA A 94 -1.03 -0.02 6.73
CA ALA A 94 -1.26 0.33 5.33
C ALA A 94 -2.24 -0.62 4.63
N TYR A 95 -2.15 -1.92 4.94
CA TYR A 95 -3.09 -2.93 4.46
C TYR A 95 -4.50 -2.66 4.98
N LEU A 96 -4.66 -2.41 6.29
CA LEU A 96 -5.96 -2.05 6.87
C LEU A 96 -6.54 -0.75 6.28
N ALA A 97 -5.70 0.28 6.12
CA ALA A 97 -6.13 1.53 5.48
C ALA A 97 -6.58 1.30 4.03
N GLY A 98 -5.90 0.43 3.29
CA GLY A 98 -6.27 0.03 1.94
C GLY A 98 -7.60 -0.73 1.89
N LEU A 99 -7.85 -1.63 2.85
CA LEU A 99 -9.15 -2.31 2.99
C LEU A 99 -10.27 -1.32 3.29
N VAL A 100 -10.07 -0.38 4.23
CA VAL A 100 -11.05 0.67 4.57
C VAL A 100 -11.32 1.59 3.38
N ALA A 101 -10.30 1.89 2.58
CA ALA A 101 -10.45 2.67 1.35
C ALA A 101 -11.12 1.90 0.20
N GLY A 102 -11.44 0.61 0.40
CA GLY A 102 -12.10 -0.23 -0.60
C GLY A 102 -11.23 -0.54 -1.81
N ILE A 103 -9.90 -0.63 -1.66
CA ILE A 103 -9.00 -0.90 -2.78
C ILE A 103 -9.30 -2.31 -3.33
N PRO A 104 -9.78 -2.43 -4.59
CA PRO A 104 -10.26 -3.71 -5.14
C PRO A 104 -9.20 -4.82 -5.09
N ALA A 105 -7.93 -4.45 -5.31
CA ALA A 105 -6.78 -5.36 -5.25
C ALA A 105 -6.56 -6.02 -3.88
N LEU A 106 -7.12 -5.47 -2.80
CA LEU A 106 -6.99 -5.99 -1.43
C LEU A 106 -8.28 -6.63 -0.91
N THR A 107 -9.43 -6.33 -1.53
CA THR A 107 -10.76 -6.75 -1.04
C THR A 107 -11.35 -7.93 -1.82
N THR A 108 -10.91 -8.19 -3.05
CA THR A 108 -11.57 -9.15 -3.93
C THR A 108 -10.57 -10.05 -4.66
N ASP A 109 -10.16 -11.14 -4.00
CA ASP A 109 -9.29 -12.16 -4.61
C ASP A 109 -9.90 -12.78 -5.88
N ALA A 110 -11.22 -13.01 -5.90
CA ALA A 110 -11.91 -13.63 -7.03
C ALA A 110 -11.94 -12.74 -8.28
N ASN A 111 -12.01 -11.41 -8.11
CA ASN A 111 -12.04 -10.48 -9.23
C ASN A 111 -10.62 -10.25 -9.79
N ARG A 112 -9.59 -10.33 -8.94
CA ARG A 112 -8.19 -10.16 -9.36
C ARG A 112 -7.70 -11.26 -10.30
N THR A 113 -8.05 -12.52 -10.05
CA THR A 113 -7.67 -13.64 -10.92
C THR A 113 -8.36 -13.57 -12.27
N GLU A 114 -9.65 -13.21 -12.28
CA GLU A 114 -10.42 -12.96 -13.50
C GLU A 114 -9.81 -11.81 -14.32
N LEU A 115 -9.56 -10.67 -13.68
CA LEU A 115 -8.91 -9.51 -14.27
C LEU A 115 -7.52 -9.81 -14.85
N LEU A 116 -6.70 -10.57 -14.13
CA LEU A 116 -5.39 -11.03 -14.62
C LEU A 116 -5.54 -11.98 -15.81
N SER A 117 -6.51 -12.89 -15.78
CA SER A 117 -6.77 -13.80 -16.90
C SER A 117 -7.16 -13.05 -18.17
N VAL A 118 -8.03 -12.04 -18.04
CA VAL A 118 -8.45 -11.16 -19.15
C VAL A 118 -7.23 -10.43 -19.73
N LEU A 119 -6.34 -9.91 -18.88
CA LEU A 119 -5.12 -9.24 -19.33
C LEU A 119 -4.15 -10.21 -20.00
N THR A 120 -3.96 -11.41 -19.45
CA THR A 120 -3.11 -12.46 -20.06
C THR A 120 -3.63 -12.83 -21.44
N THR A 121 -4.94 -13.01 -21.61
CA THR A 121 -5.55 -13.26 -22.92
C THR A 121 -5.34 -12.08 -23.87
N SER A 122 -5.50 -10.84 -23.40
CA SER A 122 -5.27 -9.64 -24.21
C SER A 122 -3.80 -9.51 -24.66
N ASN A 123 -2.83 -9.83 -23.79
CA ASN A 123 -1.41 -9.86 -24.12
C ASN A 123 -1.04 -10.95 -25.15
N ALA A 124 -1.68 -12.11 -25.06
CA ALA A 124 -1.53 -13.17 -26.07
C ALA A 124 -2.03 -12.69 -27.44
N GLN A 125 -3.21 -12.05 -27.46
CA GLN A 125 -3.77 -11.45 -28.68
C GLN A 125 -2.83 -10.39 -29.29
N LEU A 126 -2.25 -9.49 -28.48
CA LEU A 126 -1.27 -8.52 -28.97
C LEU A 126 0.03 -9.17 -29.47
N SER A 127 0.46 -10.26 -28.85
CA SER A 127 1.65 -11.00 -29.29
C SER A 127 1.43 -11.63 -30.66
N ASP A 128 0.25 -12.21 -30.89
CA ASP A 128 -0.14 -12.76 -32.19
C ASP A 128 -0.28 -11.65 -33.24
N LEU A 129 -0.86 -10.50 -32.86
CA LEU A 129 -0.99 -9.32 -33.71
C LEU A 129 0.38 -8.79 -34.16
N SER A 130 1.34 -8.69 -33.24
CA SER A 130 2.71 -8.28 -33.54
C SER A 130 3.40 -9.25 -34.52
N ARG A 131 3.21 -10.56 -34.35
CA ARG A 131 3.74 -11.59 -35.27
C ARG A 131 3.10 -11.48 -36.66
N ASN A 132 1.80 -11.20 -36.72
CA ASN A 132 1.06 -10.99 -37.96
C ASN A 132 1.56 -9.74 -38.69
N ILE A 133 1.79 -8.64 -37.98
CA ILE A 133 2.37 -7.41 -38.54
C ILE A 133 3.78 -7.68 -39.08
N HIS A 134 4.65 -8.37 -38.33
CA HIS A 134 5.98 -8.73 -38.83
C HIS A 134 5.92 -9.60 -40.09
N THR A 135 4.99 -10.55 -40.13
CA THR A 135 4.79 -11.41 -41.29
C THR A 135 4.29 -10.60 -42.49
N LEU A 136 3.34 -9.69 -42.28
CA LEU A 136 2.86 -8.77 -43.30
C LEU A 136 3.99 -7.89 -43.84
N THR A 137 4.77 -7.24 -42.97
CA THR A 137 5.92 -6.41 -43.36
C THR A 137 6.88 -7.21 -44.24
N ARG A 138 7.19 -8.46 -43.88
CA ARG A 138 8.05 -9.33 -44.70
C ARG A 138 7.43 -9.63 -46.07
N LEU A 139 6.12 -9.90 -46.14
CA LEU A 139 5.42 -10.15 -47.40
C LEU A 139 5.41 -8.92 -48.31
N LEU A 140 5.23 -7.72 -47.74
CA LEU A 140 5.27 -6.45 -48.47
C LEU A 140 6.67 -6.16 -49.02
N ILE A 141 7.73 -6.38 -48.22
CA ILE A 141 9.13 -6.26 -48.68
C ILE A 141 9.40 -7.21 -49.86
N GLN A 142 8.83 -8.41 -49.83
CA GLN A 142 8.96 -9.41 -50.90
C GLN A 142 8.03 -9.14 -52.09
N SER A 143 7.32 -8.01 -52.12
CA SER A 143 6.32 -7.68 -53.15
C SER A 143 5.22 -8.74 -53.33
N ASN A 144 4.94 -9.54 -52.29
CA ASN A 144 3.95 -10.61 -52.31
C ASN A 144 2.56 -10.10 -51.89
N VAL A 145 2.00 -9.22 -52.72
CA VAL A 145 0.75 -8.49 -52.42
C VAL A 145 -0.43 -9.44 -52.22
N GLN A 146 -0.53 -10.51 -53.02
CA GLN A 146 -1.62 -11.49 -52.88
C GLN A 146 -1.68 -12.15 -51.49
N LYS A 147 -0.53 -12.50 -50.90
CA LYS A 147 -0.50 -13.06 -49.55
C LYS A 147 -0.66 -11.99 -48.46
N ALA A 148 -0.24 -10.76 -48.74
CA ALA A 148 -0.41 -9.63 -47.83
C ALA A 148 -1.89 -9.23 -47.66
N LEU A 149 -2.71 -9.37 -48.71
CA LEU A 149 -4.14 -9.01 -48.69
C LEU A 149 -4.95 -9.74 -47.60
N VAL A 150 -4.52 -10.94 -47.19
CA VAL A 150 -5.18 -11.73 -46.13
C VAL A 150 -5.14 -11.01 -44.76
N TYR A 151 -4.19 -10.10 -44.55
CA TYR A 151 -4.04 -9.36 -43.30
C TYR A 151 -4.84 -8.06 -43.26
N ARG A 152 -5.57 -7.70 -44.32
CA ARG A 152 -6.32 -6.44 -44.40
C ARG A 152 -7.34 -6.30 -43.27
N ASP A 153 -8.19 -7.31 -43.07
CA ASP A 153 -9.25 -7.25 -42.06
C ASP A 153 -8.69 -7.11 -40.64
N MET A 154 -7.50 -7.69 -40.39
CA MET A 154 -6.77 -7.51 -39.13
C MET A 154 -6.29 -6.08 -38.93
N LEU A 155 -5.83 -5.41 -39.99
CA LEU A 155 -5.44 -4.00 -39.92
C LEU A 155 -6.62 -3.08 -39.62
N ASP A 156 -7.82 -3.43 -40.12
CA ASP A 156 -9.03 -2.67 -39.87
C ASP A 156 -9.47 -2.74 -38.38
N THR A 157 -9.14 -3.82 -37.64
CA THR A 157 -9.44 -3.95 -36.20
C THR A 157 -8.29 -3.55 -35.27
N LEU A 158 -7.06 -3.46 -35.79
CA LEU A 158 -5.81 -3.24 -35.05
C LEU A 158 -5.89 -2.08 -34.05
N TYR A 159 -6.40 -0.93 -34.49
CA TYR A 159 -6.52 0.25 -33.63
C TYR A 159 -7.45 -0.01 -32.43
N GLY A 160 -8.60 -0.64 -32.68
CA GLY A 160 -9.57 -0.99 -31.65
C GLY A 160 -9.01 -2.01 -30.65
N ASP A 161 -8.26 -2.99 -31.15
CA ASP A 161 -7.63 -4.02 -30.31
C ASP A 161 -6.56 -3.44 -29.39
N ILE A 162 -5.70 -2.54 -29.91
CA ILE A 162 -4.70 -1.84 -29.08
C ILE A 162 -5.38 -0.92 -28.07
N HIS A 163 -6.37 -0.13 -28.48
CA HIS A 163 -7.06 0.80 -27.57
C HIS A 163 -7.79 0.04 -26.44
N ARG A 164 -8.43 -1.08 -26.77
CA ARG A 164 -9.07 -1.98 -25.81
C ARG A 164 -8.05 -2.53 -24.81
N HIS A 165 -6.90 -3.02 -25.29
CA HIS A 165 -5.83 -3.48 -24.41
C HIS A 165 -5.33 -2.39 -23.47
N LEU A 166 -5.03 -1.20 -24.00
CA LEU A 166 -4.55 -0.07 -23.20
C LEU A 166 -5.56 0.35 -22.13
N THR A 167 -6.85 0.35 -22.48
CA THR A 167 -7.93 0.67 -21.53
C THR A 167 -7.99 -0.38 -20.41
N GLN A 168 -7.92 -1.67 -20.75
CA GLN A 168 -7.91 -2.77 -19.78
C GLN A 168 -6.68 -2.71 -18.87
N ALA A 169 -5.49 -2.48 -19.43
CA ALA A 169 -4.25 -2.37 -18.67
C ALA A 169 -4.26 -1.15 -17.73
N ALA A 170 -4.77 0.00 -18.20
CA ALA A 170 -4.87 1.21 -17.39
C ALA A 170 -5.81 1.04 -16.20
N ALA A 171 -6.98 0.41 -16.41
CA ALA A 171 -7.92 0.09 -15.33
C ALA A 171 -7.27 -0.80 -14.27
N LEU A 172 -6.54 -1.84 -14.69
CA LEU A 172 -5.81 -2.72 -13.77
C LEU A 172 -4.73 -1.98 -13.00
N MET A 173 -3.93 -1.16 -13.67
CA MET A 173 -2.90 -0.39 -12.97
C MET A 173 -3.50 0.61 -11.96
N ALA A 174 -4.69 1.15 -12.24
CA ALA A 174 -5.43 1.97 -11.29
C ALA A 174 -5.91 1.15 -10.07
N ASP A 175 -6.47 -0.04 -10.30
CA ASP A 175 -6.93 -0.94 -9.23
C ASP A 175 -5.79 -1.49 -8.37
N LEU A 176 -4.62 -1.68 -8.97
CA LEU A 176 -3.43 -2.19 -8.33
C LEU A 176 -2.68 -1.14 -7.52
N ARG A 177 -2.91 0.16 -7.74
CA ARG A 177 -2.14 1.22 -7.10
C ARG A 177 -2.54 1.37 -5.62
N PRO A 178 -1.68 0.98 -4.66
CA PRO A 178 -1.90 1.35 -3.27
C PRO A 178 -1.71 2.87 -3.17
N ARG A 179 -2.58 3.58 -2.45
CA ARG A 179 -2.46 5.03 -2.18
C ARG A 179 -1.27 5.38 -1.25
N GLY A 180 -0.13 4.70 -1.38
CA GLY A 180 1.10 4.95 -0.63
C GLY A 180 2.09 5.91 -1.31
N SER A 181 1.87 6.28 -2.58
CA SER A 181 2.76 7.19 -3.32
C SER A 181 1.97 8.07 -4.30
N SER A 182 1.14 8.96 -3.76
CA SER A 182 0.85 10.20 -4.49
C SER A 182 1.92 11.21 -4.08
N THR A 183 3.05 11.20 -4.78
CA THR A 183 3.86 12.41 -4.92
C THR A 183 3.01 13.40 -5.70
N GLU A 184 2.22 14.18 -4.97
CA GLU A 184 1.50 15.31 -5.48
C GLU A 184 2.55 16.37 -5.84
N THR A 185 2.96 16.41 -7.11
CA THR A 185 3.76 17.50 -7.66
C THR A 185 2.86 18.73 -7.71
N ILE A 186 2.78 19.45 -6.60
CA ILE A 186 2.18 20.79 -6.57
C ILE A 186 3.21 21.74 -7.19
N PRO A 187 2.87 22.50 -8.26
CA PRO A 187 3.77 23.50 -8.81
C PRO A 187 3.89 24.65 -7.81
N ARG A 188 5.14 24.96 -7.44
CA ARG A 188 5.52 25.98 -6.48
C ARG A 188 5.17 27.38 -7.04
N PRO A 189 4.35 28.21 -6.38
CA PRO A 189 4.22 29.60 -6.78
C PRO A 189 5.46 30.37 -6.32
N SER A 190 6.08 31.07 -7.26
CA SER A 190 7.19 31.99 -7.04
C SER A 190 6.73 33.25 -6.32
N ARG A 191 7.39 33.58 -5.20
CA ARG A 191 7.51 34.95 -4.70
C ARG A 191 8.79 35.10 -3.90
#